data_AF-A0A135S0L5-F1
#
_entry.id   AF-A0A135S0L5-F1
#
_cell.length_a   1.000
_cell.length_b   1.000
_cell.length_c   1.000
_cell.angle_alpha   90.00
_cell.angle_beta   90.00
_cell.angle_gamma   90.00
#
_symmetry.space_group_name_H-M   'P 1'
#
loop_
_entity.id
_entity.type
_entity.pdbx_description
1 polymer ?
#
loop_
_entity_poly.entity_id
_entity_poly.type
_entity_poly.pdbx_seq_one_letter_code
_entity_poly.pdbx_strand_id
1 'polypeptide(L)'
;MSNATSIRTSSLEERWQMCKSQDDRKASLIDDLFSHIAELTGKLSEVERDLEERQMLVKSLWATNDKNKKCTEKLQNEKFLDDLVEQGLEGGKKAASLLRLATFDELNAVDPCLPHHLQVFVRVYANVKGLAKTYTEAGIIPHPSVLDEFIRGFNMKNPMCDFVDAGNGKECADEKLKANFEFGVSDVHCRHVLFGASADNGYARLLGSQLDDEVIRKKIILLEGPPFAQELAEMKDQFRVASFNRVFRRHKLLNNIKRKVSYNIAPPSTPSTNYASAAAKAPSILSGDQPRQAKPERVASSLGRRSSVSLPRRSELHRTHLRIGPSVPS
;
A
#
# COMPACT_ATOMS: atom_id res chain seq x y z
N MET A 1 29.87 -92.92 -7.01
CA MET A 1 28.80 -91.89 -7.10
C MET A 1 28.81 -90.90 -5.91
N SER A 2 29.73 -91.03 -4.96
CA SER A 2 29.80 -90.21 -3.73
C SER A 2 30.58 -88.88 -3.87
N ASN A 3 31.63 -88.83 -4.70
CA ASN A 3 32.42 -87.59 -4.88
C ASN A 3 31.68 -86.47 -5.63
N ALA A 4 30.86 -86.81 -6.64
CA ALA A 4 30.14 -85.81 -7.44
C ALA A 4 29.04 -85.08 -6.63
N THR A 5 28.43 -85.76 -5.66
CA THR A 5 27.39 -85.18 -4.80
C THR A 5 27.99 -84.23 -3.76
N SER A 6 29.15 -84.58 -3.20
CA SER A 6 29.87 -83.76 -2.21
C SER A 6 30.40 -82.44 -2.80
N ILE A 7 30.93 -82.47 -4.03
CA ILE A 7 31.39 -81.28 -4.75
C ILE A 7 30.21 -80.36 -5.13
N ARG A 8 29.04 -80.92 -5.44
CA ARG A 8 27.84 -80.16 -5.77
C ARG A 8 27.24 -79.46 -4.55
N THR A 9 27.30 -80.10 -3.38
CA THR A 9 26.87 -79.49 -2.11
C THR A 9 27.81 -78.38 -1.64
N SER A 10 29.14 -78.53 -1.79
CA SER A 10 30.09 -77.45 -1.46
C SER A 10 29.92 -76.22 -2.36
N SER A 11 29.66 -76.42 -3.66
CA SER A 11 29.38 -75.33 -4.62
C SER A 11 28.04 -74.61 -4.36
N LEU A 12 27.06 -75.29 -3.76
CA LEU A 12 25.80 -74.66 -3.33
C LEU A 12 26.00 -73.80 -2.07
N GLU A 13 26.79 -74.29 -1.12
CA GLU A 13 27.12 -73.58 0.13
C GLU A 13 27.87 -72.27 -0.16
N GLU A 14 28.87 -72.30 -1.04
CA GLU A 14 29.63 -71.11 -1.46
C GLU A 14 28.73 -70.05 -2.12
N ARG A 15 27.79 -70.46 -2.98
CA ARG A 15 26.83 -69.54 -3.61
C ARG A 15 25.84 -68.95 -2.59
N TRP A 16 25.42 -69.73 -1.61
CA TRP A 16 24.57 -69.24 -0.52
C TRP A 16 25.31 -68.23 0.35
N GLN A 17 26.56 -68.50 0.74
CA GLN A 17 27.40 -67.56 1.49
C GLN A 17 27.61 -66.25 0.73
N MET A 18 27.84 -66.32 -0.59
CA MET A 18 27.95 -65.12 -1.43
C MET A 18 26.65 -64.32 -1.43
N CYS A 19 25.49 -64.96 -1.62
CA CYS A 19 24.18 -64.30 -1.58
C CYS A 19 23.93 -63.64 -0.22
N LYS A 20 24.23 -64.34 0.87
CA LYS A 20 24.13 -63.82 2.23
C LYS A 20 25.00 -62.58 2.43
N SER A 21 26.25 -62.62 1.98
CA SER A 21 27.16 -61.46 2.05
C SER A 21 26.67 -60.26 1.25
N GLN A 22 26.00 -60.49 0.12
CA GLN A 22 25.39 -59.44 -0.68
C GLN A 22 24.17 -58.83 0.02
N ASP A 23 23.35 -59.65 0.67
CA ASP A 23 22.19 -59.16 1.40
C ASP A 23 22.61 -58.39 2.67
N ASP A 24 23.67 -58.84 3.36
CA ASP A 24 24.27 -58.10 4.48
C ASP A 24 24.78 -56.71 4.01
N ARG A 25 25.42 -56.64 2.83
CA ARG A 25 25.86 -55.36 2.23
C ARG A 25 24.69 -54.45 1.86
N LYS A 26 23.62 -55.00 1.30
CA LYS A 26 22.41 -54.22 0.98
C LYS A 26 21.74 -53.71 2.26
N ALA A 27 21.66 -54.55 3.30
CA ALA A 27 21.10 -54.17 4.59
C ALA A 27 21.90 -53.02 5.22
N SER A 28 23.24 -53.09 5.19
CA SER A 28 24.12 -52.00 5.64
C SER A 28 23.87 -50.70 4.86
N LEU A 29 23.78 -50.76 3.53
CA LEU A 29 23.53 -49.57 2.71
C LEU A 29 22.15 -48.94 3.01
N ILE A 30 21.14 -49.77 3.26
CA ILE A 30 19.81 -49.29 3.64
C ILE A 30 19.87 -48.55 4.98
N ASP A 31 20.62 -49.08 5.95
CA ASP A 31 20.80 -48.44 7.26
C ASP A 31 21.55 -47.10 7.16
N ASP A 32 22.60 -47.04 6.32
CA ASP A 32 23.33 -45.80 6.01
C ASP A 32 22.42 -44.76 5.36
N LEU A 33 21.55 -45.18 4.42
CA LEU A 33 20.60 -44.28 3.76
C LEU A 33 19.56 -43.75 4.75
N PHE A 34 19.03 -44.58 5.65
CA PHE A 34 18.11 -44.11 6.69
C PHE A 34 18.78 -43.13 7.64
N SER A 35 20.03 -43.40 8.04
CA SER A 35 20.83 -42.50 8.87
C SER A 35 21.05 -41.15 8.19
N HIS A 36 21.35 -41.14 6.89
CA HIS A 36 21.55 -39.90 6.14
C HIS A 36 20.25 -39.10 5.95
N ILE A 37 19.12 -39.78 5.70
CA ILE A 37 17.81 -39.11 5.62
C ILE A 37 17.44 -38.47 6.97
N ALA A 38 17.71 -39.15 8.09
CA ALA A 38 17.49 -38.60 9.42
C ALA A 38 18.35 -37.34 9.65
N GLU A 39 19.62 -37.37 9.25
CA GLU A 39 20.53 -36.23 9.33
C GLU A 39 20.03 -35.03 8.50
N LEU A 40 19.67 -35.26 7.24
CA LEU A 40 19.16 -34.21 6.35
C LEU A 40 17.84 -33.60 6.86
N THR A 41 16.96 -34.44 7.40
CA THR A 41 15.70 -34.00 7.99
C THR A 41 15.96 -33.10 9.21
N GLY A 42 16.96 -33.44 10.04
CA GLY A 42 17.39 -32.59 11.15
C GLY A 42 17.91 -31.22 10.70
N LYS A 43 18.76 -31.19 9.68
CA LYS A 43 19.30 -29.95 9.10
C LYS A 43 18.22 -29.04 8.51
N LEU A 44 17.23 -29.61 7.84
CA LEU A 44 16.09 -28.84 7.31
C LEU A 44 15.28 -28.17 8.42
N SER A 45 14.96 -28.92 9.48
CA SER A 45 14.22 -28.38 10.63
C SER A 45 15.00 -27.26 11.35
N GLU A 46 16.32 -27.37 11.42
CA GLU A 46 17.17 -26.31 11.97
C GLU A 46 17.10 -25.02 11.15
N VAL A 47 17.26 -25.12 9.82
CA VAL A 47 17.16 -23.98 8.90
C VAL A 47 15.77 -23.33 8.92
N GLU A 48 14.71 -24.13 9.04
CA GLU A 48 13.33 -23.64 9.16
C GLU A 48 13.15 -22.79 10.43
N ARG A 49 13.62 -23.26 11.59
CA ARG A 49 13.57 -22.47 12.84
C ARG A 49 14.36 -21.17 12.73
N ASP A 50 15.56 -21.22 12.14
CA ASP A 50 16.39 -20.04 11.90
C ASP A 50 15.70 -19.01 11.00
N LEU A 51 14.96 -19.49 9.99
CA LEU A 51 14.18 -18.62 9.10
C LEU A 51 13.01 -17.98 9.85
N GLU A 52 12.28 -18.75 10.67
CA GLU A 52 11.19 -18.24 11.50
C GLU A 52 11.66 -17.19 12.51
N GLU A 53 12.81 -17.40 13.15
CA GLU A 53 13.42 -16.43 14.07
C GLU A 53 13.77 -15.13 13.34
N ARG A 54 14.43 -15.22 12.16
CA ARG A 54 14.72 -14.05 11.32
C ARG A 54 13.45 -13.33 10.87
N GLN A 55 12.40 -14.07 10.50
CA GLN A 55 11.11 -13.49 10.13
C GLN A 55 10.46 -12.75 11.30
N MET A 56 10.54 -13.29 12.51
CA MET A 56 10.04 -12.63 13.72
C MET A 56 10.84 -11.36 14.05
N LEU A 57 12.16 -11.39 13.95
CA LEU A 57 13.03 -10.22 14.13
C LEU A 57 12.66 -9.11 13.15
N VAL A 58 12.54 -9.44 11.86
CA VAL A 58 12.11 -8.49 10.83
C VAL A 58 10.75 -7.91 11.18
N LYS A 59 9.74 -8.75 11.49
CA LYS A 59 8.40 -8.30 11.86
C LYS A 59 8.40 -7.38 13.08
N SER A 60 9.27 -7.62 14.06
CA SER A 60 9.42 -6.76 15.25
C SER A 60 10.06 -5.40 14.94
N LEU A 61 11.02 -5.35 14.01
CA LEU A 61 11.63 -4.10 13.53
C LEU A 61 10.59 -3.24 12.81
N TRP A 62 9.72 -3.85 11.99
CA TRP A 62 8.59 -3.15 11.36
C TRP A 62 7.61 -2.58 12.39
N ALA A 63 7.24 -3.37 13.41
CA ALA A 63 6.33 -2.92 14.47
C ALA A 63 6.91 -1.78 15.32
N THR A 64 8.23 -1.75 15.51
CA THR A 64 8.94 -0.69 16.25
C THR A 64 9.05 0.58 15.41
N ASN A 65 9.30 0.45 14.11
CA ASN A 65 9.32 1.57 13.19
C ASN A 65 7.93 2.23 13.05
N ASP A 66 6.85 1.45 13.10
CA ASP A 66 5.47 1.97 13.05
C ASP A 66 5.07 2.75 14.31
N LYS A 67 5.58 2.35 15.48
CA LYS A 67 5.39 3.10 16.75
C LYS A 67 6.17 4.41 16.80
N ASN A 68 7.32 4.49 16.13
CA ASN A 68 8.12 5.72 16.00
C ASN A 68 7.59 6.68 14.91
N LYS A 69 6.57 6.27 14.13
CA LYS A 69 5.95 7.07 13.07
C LYS A 69 4.70 7.83 13.56
N LYS A 70 4.82 8.53 14.68
CA LYS A 70 3.85 9.57 15.08
C LYS A 70 4.44 10.94 14.77
N CYS A 71 3.79 11.67 13.86
CA CYS A 71 4.14 12.99 13.29
C CYS A 71 5.08 12.99 12.07
N THR A 72 4.60 12.44 10.95
CA THR A 72 4.90 13.02 9.63
C THR A 72 3.60 13.17 8.88
N GLU A 73 3.18 14.40 8.63
CA GLU A 73 2.15 14.70 7.63
C GLU A 73 2.63 14.13 6.30
N LYS A 74 2.10 12.96 5.92
CA LYS A 74 2.28 12.37 4.59
C LYS A 74 1.59 13.30 3.61
N LEU A 75 2.33 14.27 3.09
CA LEU A 75 1.86 15.12 2.02
C LEU A 75 2.42 14.61 0.70
N GLN A 76 1.53 13.91 0.01
CA GLN A 76 1.63 13.38 -1.34
C GLN A 76 2.56 14.17 -2.27
N ASN A 77 3.29 13.40 -3.07
CA ASN A 77 4.22 13.75 -4.14
C ASN A 77 3.92 15.05 -4.90
N GLU A 78 4.98 15.58 -5.51
CA GLU A 78 5.03 16.70 -6.47
C GLU A 78 3.78 17.59 -6.53
N LYS A 79 3.79 18.65 -5.71
CA LYS A 79 2.71 19.63 -5.69
C LYS A 79 2.77 20.53 -6.91
N PHE A 80 1.63 20.82 -7.53
CA PHE A 80 1.56 21.80 -8.61
C PHE A 80 1.88 23.21 -8.10
N LEU A 81 2.35 24.08 -8.99
CA LEU A 81 2.58 25.50 -8.70
C LEU A 81 1.26 26.19 -8.29
N ASP A 82 1.38 27.15 -7.38
CA ASP A 82 0.23 27.87 -6.80
C ASP A 82 -0.59 28.57 -7.85
N ASP A 83 0.07 29.35 -8.70
CA ASP A 83 -0.55 30.06 -9.81
C ASP A 83 -1.38 29.13 -10.70
N LEU A 84 -0.98 27.86 -10.85
CA LEU A 84 -1.74 26.88 -11.62
C LEU A 84 -2.96 26.38 -10.83
N VAL A 85 -2.82 26.08 -9.55
CA VAL A 85 -3.93 25.56 -8.74
C VAL A 85 -4.99 26.63 -8.47
N GLU A 86 -4.56 27.86 -8.20
CA GLU A 86 -5.40 29.03 -7.93
C GLU A 86 -6.33 29.40 -9.09
N GLN A 87 -5.91 29.12 -10.33
CA GLN A 87 -6.70 29.39 -11.54
C GLN A 87 -7.82 28.35 -11.77
N GLY A 88 -8.03 27.39 -10.86
CA GLY A 88 -9.08 26.39 -10.96
C GLY A 88 -9.07 25.69 -12.33
N LEU A 89 -10.20 25.73 -13.04
CA LEU A 89 -10.38 25.05 -14.34
C LEU A 89 -9.30 25.38 -15.38
N GLU A 90 -9.01 26.65 -15.61
CA GLU A 90 -8.02 27.05 -16.62
C GLU A 90 -6.59 26.69 -16.19
N GLY A 91 -6.34 26.77 -14.88
CA GLY A 91 -5.12 26.30 -14.25
C GLY A 91 -4.84 24.82 -14.50
N GLY A 92 -5.86 23.98 -14.33
CA GLY A 92 -5.80 22.55 -14.62
C GLY A 92 -5.48 22.24 -16.08
N LYS A 93 -6.16 22.94 -17.01
CA LYS A 93 -5.90 22.82 -18.45
C LYS A 93 -4.47 23.21 -18.81
N LYS A 94 -3.97 24.30 -18.21
CA LYS A 94 -2.62 24.79 -18.40
C LYS A 94 -1.59 23.82 -17.82
N ALA A 95 -1.82 23.30 -16.63
CA ALA A 95 -0.95 22.30 -15.99
C ALA A 95 -0.80 21.03 -16.84
N ALA A 96 -1.90 20.47 -17.34
CA ALA A 96 -1.85 19.31 -18.24
C ALA A 96 -1.06 19.59 -19.53
N SER A 97 -1.23 20.78 -20.12
CA SER A 97 -0.50 21.19 -21.32
C SER A 97 1.01 21.33 -21.06
N LEU A 98 1.37 21.99 -19.96
CA LEU A 98 2.78 22.19 -19.57
C LEU A 98 3.44 20.86 -19.21
N LEU A 99 2.75 19.96 -18.53
CA LEU A 99 3.28 18.66 -18.14
C LEU A 99 3.55 17.76 -19.36
N ARG A 100 2.64 17.76 -20.34
CA ARG A 100 2.87 17.09 -21.62
C ARG A 100 4.06 17.67 -22.37
N LEU A 101 4.12 19.00 -22.50
CA LEU A 101 5.21 19.68 -23.20
C LEU A 101 6.56 19.35 -22.56
N ALA A 102 6.68 19.50 -21.24
CA ALA A 102 7.90 19.17 -20.50
C ALA A 102 8.28 17.69 -20.64
N THR A 103 7.29 16.79 -20.68
CA THR A 103 7.53 15.36 -20.93
C THR A 103 8.09 15.12 -22.33
N PHE A 104 7.52 15.74 -23.37
CA PHE A 104 8.05 15.61 -24.74
C PHE A 104 9.45 16.18 -24.87
N ASP A 105 9.70 17.36 -24.28
CA ASP A 105 11.03 17.98 -24.29
C ASP A 105 12.07 17.08 -23.60
N GLU A 106 11.72 16.49 -22.46
CA GLU A 106 12.60 15.55 -21.76
C GLU A 106 12.85 14.29 -22.59
N LEU A 107 11.80 13.68 -23.16
CA LEU A 107 11.94 12.47 -23.98
C LEU A 107 12.81 12.72 -25.22
N ASN A 108 12.64 13.86 -25.89
CA ASN A 108 13.48 14.25 -27.02
C ASN A 108 14.94 14.45 -26.61
N ALA A 109 15.19 14.95 -25.39
CA ALA A 109 16.54 15.08 -24.84
C ALA A 109 17.13 13.75 -24.34
N VAL A 110 16.31 12.74 -24.10
CA VAL A 110 16.74 11.37 -23.73
C VAL A 110 17.15 10.60 -24.97
N ASP A 111 16.28 10.56 -25.96
CA ASP A 111 16.47 9.81 -27.18
C ASP A 111 15.88 10.60 -28.36
N PRO A 112 16.72 11.33 -29.11
CA PRO A 112 16.30 12.09 -30.29
C PRO A 112 15.74 11.22 -31.42
N CYS A 113 15.96 9.90 -31.39
CA CYS A 113 15.45 8.95 -32.37
C CYS A 113 14.02 8.47 -32.04
N LEU A 114 13.43 8.93 -30.92
CA LEU A 114 12.06 8.56 -30.57
C LEU A 114 11.08 9.03 -31.66
N PRO A 115 10.09 8.18 -32.02
CA PRO A 115 9.11 8.56 -33.04
C PRO A 115 8.31 9.80 -32.63
N HIS A 116 8.14 10.75 -33.57
CA HIS A 116 7.36 11.97 -33.33
C HIS A 116 5.89 11.74 -32.95
N HIS A 117 5.36 10.53 -33.18
CA HIS A 117 3.98 10.16 -32.85
C HIS A 117 3.85 9.42 -31.50
N LEU A 118 4.87 9.50 -30.63
CA LEU A 118 4.84 8.85 -29.33
C LEU A 118 3.63 9.30 -28.50
N GLN A 119 2.89 8.33 -27.97
CA GLN A 119 1.78 8.60 -27.07
C GLN A 119 2.28 8.76 -25.64
N VAL A 120 1.96 9.91 -25.04
CA VAL A 120 2.28 10.20 -23.63
C VAL A 120 1.01 10.10 -22.81
N PHE A 121 1.00 9.16 -21.87
CA PHE A 121 -0.01 9.03 -20.83
C PHE A 121 0.48 9.69 -19.55
N VAL A 122 -0.32 10.60 -19.01
CA VAL A 122 -0.02 11.30 -17.76
C VAL A 122 -1.10 10.94 -16.76
N ARG A 123 -0.70 10.32 -15.64
CA ARG A 123 -1.61 10.00 -14.55
C ARG A 123 -1.12 10.58 -13.24
N VAL A 124 -1.97 11.37 -12.61
CA VAL A 124 -1.74 11.94 -11.28
C VAL A 124 -2.65 11.22 -10.29
N TYR A 125 -2.04 10.64 -9.25
CA TYR A 125 -2.77 9.98 -8.18
C TYR A 125 -2.66 10.79 -6.90
N ALA A 126 -3.80 11.16 -6.33
CA ALA A 126 -3.84 11.86 -5.06
C ALA A 126 -5.08 11.49 -4.26
N ASN A 127 -5.04 11.76 -2.96
CA ASN A 127 -6.22 11.75 -2.10
C ASN A 127 -6.79 13.17 -2.25
N VAL A 128 -7.77 13.33 -3.13
CA VAL A 128 -8.23 14.67 -3.54
C VAL A 128 -8.71 15.47 -2.34
N LYS A 129 -9.44 14.83 -1.41
CA LYS A 129 -9.91 15.46 -0.17
C LYS A 129 -8.76 15.93 0.72
N GLY A 130 -7.75 15.09 0.90
CA GLY A 130 -6.55 15.44 1.67
C GLY A 130 -5.77 16.58 1.01
N LEU A 131 -5.60 16.52 -0.31
CA LEU A 131 -4.88 17.51 -1.09
C LEU A 131 -5.58 18.88 -1.07
N ALA A 132 -6.91 18.91 -1.24
CA ALA A 132 -7.72 20.14 -1.17
C ALA A 132 -7.58 20.81 0.19
N LYS A 133 -7.66 20.01 1.27
CA LYS A 133 -7.44 20.49 2.63
C LYS A 133 -6.06 21.16 2.76
N THR A 134 -5.02 20.52 2.23
CA THR A 134 -3.68 21.11 2.34
C THR A 134 -3.50 22.40 1.56
N TYR A 135 -3.99 22.48 0.32
CA TYR A 135 -3.93 23.73 -0.43
C TYR A 135 -4.73 24.85 0.24
N THR A 136 -5.84 24.51 0.91
CA THR A 136 -6.64 25.47 1.68
C THR A 136 -5.90 25.95 2.94
N GLU A 137 -5.33 25.04 3.71
CA GLU A 137 -4.57 25.36 4.93
C GLU A 137 -3.28 26.13 4.66
N ALA A 138 -2.66 25.89 3.49
CA ALA A 138 -1.51 26.66 3.01
C ALA A 138 -1.90 28.06 2.49
N GLY A 139 -3.19 28.38 2.35
CA GLY A 139 -3.68 29.66 1.87
C GLY A 139 -3.54 29.85 0.35
N ILE A 140 -3.36 28.76 -0.39
CA ILE A 140 -3.21 28.79 -1.86
C ILE A 140 -4.58 28.89 -2.49
N ILE A 141 -5.51 28.02 -2.11
CA ILE A 141 -6.90 28.12 -2.57
C ILE A 141 -7.82 28.60 -1.46
N PRO A 142 -8.83 29.44 -1.77
CA PRO A 142 -9.79 29.92 -0.77
C PRO A 142 -10.80 28.84 -0.36
N HIS A 143 -11.09 27.87 -1.23
CA HIS A 143 -12.07 26.82 -1.01
C HIS A 143 -11.69 25.52 -1.73
N PRO A 144 -11.97 24.32 -1.16
CA PRO A 144 -11.68 23.02 -1.78
C PRO A 144 -12.21 22.86 -3.22
N SER A 145 -13.34 23.49 -3.55
CA SER A 145 -13.94 23.43 -4.89
C SER A 145 -13.04 23.96 -6.00
N VAL A 146 -12.09 24.84 -5.69
CA VAL A 146 -11.11 25.33 -6.67
C VAL A 146 -10.23 24.17 -7.15
N LEU A 147 -9.85 23.25 -6.26
CA LEU A 147 -9.11 22.05 -6.65
C LEU A 147 -9.98 21.12 -7.50
N ASP A 148 -11.27 20.98 -7.19
CA ASP A 148 -12.20 20.18 -8.02
C ASP A 148 -12.28 20.73 -9.45
N GLU A 149 -12.34 22.06 -9.60
CA GLU A 149 -12.28 22.71 -10.91
C GLU A 149 -10.95 22.49 -11.61
N PHE A 150 -9.83 22.59 -10.89
CA PHE A 150 -8.49 22.29 -11.41
C PHE A 150 -8.40 20.85 -11.94
N ILE A 151 -8.85 19.86 -11.16
CA ILE A 151 -8.87 18.45 -11.55
C ILE A 151 -9.73 18.26 -12.80
N ARG A 152 -10.91 18.87 -12.84
CA ARG A 152 -11.78 18.84 -14.02
C ARG A 152 -11.09 19.42 -15.24
N GLY A 153 -10.41 20.56 -15.10
CA GLY A 153 -9.67 21.20 -16.18
C GLY A 153 -8.51 20.36 -16.69
N PHE A 154 -7.78 19.71 -15.78
CA PHE A 154 -6.70 18.79 -16.11
C PHE A 154 -7.20 17.61 -16.97
N ASN A 155 -8.28 16.96 -16.51
CA ASN A 155 -8.87 15.79 -17.18
C ASN A 155 -9.49 16.15 -18.54
N MET A 156 -10.07 17.34 -18.67
CA MET A 156 -10.69 17.79 -19.93
C MET A 156 -9.66 18.16 -21.01
N LYS A 157 -8.44 18.53 -20.63
CA LYS A 157 -7.50 19.12 -21.59
C LYS A 157 -7.03 18.14 -22.65
N ASN A 158 -6.80 16.88 -22.27
CA ASN A 158 -6.34 15.86 -23.19
C ASN A 158 -6.82 14.48 -22.73
N PRO A 159 -7.29 13.60 -23.64
CA PRO A 159 -7.75 12.25 -23.31
C PRO A 159 -6.71 11.35 -22.63
N MET A 160 -5.44 11.71 -22.68
CA MET A 160 -4.32 10.95 -22.12
C MET A 160 -3.81 11.54 -20.80
N CYS A 161 -4.53 12.53 -20.24
CA CYS A 161 -4.20 13.17 -18.97
C CYS A 161 -5.31 12.88 -17.97
N ASP A 162 -5.00 12.08 -16.96
CA ASP A 162 -5.94 11.72 -15.90
C ASP A 162 -5.42 12.16 -14.54
N PHE A 163 -6.25 12.85 -13.79
CA PHE A 163 -6.11 13.10 -12.38
C PHE A 163 -7.14 12.24 -11.66
N VAL A 164 -6.64 11.26 -10.91
CA VAL A 164 -7.41 10.18 -10.32
C VAL A 164 -7.41 10.31 -8.80
N ASP A 165 -8.61 10.38 -8.21
CA ASP A 165 -8.75 10.24 -6.77
C ASP A 165 -8.43 8.80 -6.35
N ALA A 166 -7.41 8.65 -5.53
CA ALA A 166 -7.00 7.38 -4.95
C ALA A 166 -7.85 6.99 -3.72
N GLY A 167 -8.70 7.91 -3.24
CA GLY A 167 -9.51 7.72 -2.05
C GLY A 167 -8.83 8.21 -0.77
N ASN A 168 -9.45 7.90 0.36
CA ASN A 168 -9.07 8.45 1.67
C ASN A 168 -8.08 7.58 2.48
N GLY A 169 -7.66 6.43 1.95
CA GLY A 169 -6.69 5.57 2.63
C GLY A 169 -5.28 6.18 2.60
N LYS A 170 -4.52 5.92 3.67
CA LYS A 170 -3.19 6.49 3.92
C LYS A 170 -2.15 6.16 2.83
N GLU A 171 -2.37 5.07 2.10
CA GLU A 171 -1.40 4.52 1.13
C GLU A 171 -2.04 4.20 -0.23
N CYS A 172 -3.32 4.52 -0.45
CA CYS A 172 -4.01 4.16 -1.70
C CYS A 172 -3.41 4.84 -2.93
N ALA A 173 -2.91 6.06 -2.79
CA ALA A 173 -2.20 6.74 -3.88
C ALA A 173 -0.85 6.07 -4.16
N ASP A 174 -0.12 5.69 -3.10
CA ASP A 174 1.18 5.05 -3.19
C ASP A 174 1.05 3.66 -3.85
N GLU A 175 0.07 2.85 -3.45
CA GLU A 175 -0.21 1.54 -4.04
C GLU A 175 -0.55 1.64 -5.54
N LYS A 176 -1.40 2.61 -5.93
CA LYS A 176 -1.70 2.85 -7.35
C LYS A 176 -0.46 3.26 -8.13
N LEU A 177 0.37 4.12 -7.54
CA LEU A 177 1.58 4.61 -8.18
C LEU A 177 2.62 3.48 -8.37
N LYS A 178 2.82 2.64 -7.34
CA LYS A 178 3.68 1.44 -7.41
C LYS A 178 3.21 0.47 -8.49
N ALA A 179 1.91 0.13 -8.51
CA ALA A 179 1.35 -0.80 -9.49
C ALA A 179 1.46 -0.27 -10.93
N ASN A 180 1.23 1.03 -11.16
CA ASN A 180 1.36 1.62 -12.51
C ASN A 180 2.83 1.72 -12.94
N PHE A 181 3.75 1.96 -12.00
CA PHE A 181 5.19 1.94 -12.28
C PHE A 181 5.65 0.56 -12.71
N GLU A 182 5.34 -0.49 -11.94
CA GLU A 182 5.71 -1.87 -12.26
C GLU A 182 5.13 -2.30 -13.61
N PHE A 183 3.87 -1.94 -13.89
CA PHE A 183 3.25 -2.16 -15.18
C PHE A 183 4.00 -1.46 -16.32
N GLY A 184 4.29 -0.17 -16.17
CA GLY A 184 5.00 0.61 -17.20
C GLY A 184 6.41 0.09 -17.46
N VAL A 185 7.15 -0.28 -16.40
CA VAL A 185 8.49 -0.85 -16.50
C VAL A 185 8.45 -2.20 -17.24
N SER A 186 7.49 -3.06 -16.90
CA SER A 186 7.36 -4.40 -17.50
C SER A 186 6.80 -4.40 -18.92
N ASP A 187 6.11 -3.33 -19.34
CA ASP A 187 5.52 -3.21 -20.67
C ASP A 187 6.58 -2.98 -21.76
N VAL A 188 6.71 -3.93 -22.68
CA VAL A 188 7.64 -3.88 -23.82
C VAL A 188 7.32 -2.75 -24.82
N HIS A 189 6.09 -2.25 -24.83
CA HIS A 189 5.67 -1.13 -25.68
C HIS A 189 5.94 0.22 -25.02
N CYS A 190 6.16 0.25 -23.71
CA CYS A 190 6.52 1.45 -22.98
C CYS A 190 8.02 1.74 -23.15
N ARG A 191 8.34 2.91 -23.72
CA ARG A 191 9.72 3.34 -23.98
C ARG A 191 10.40 3.93 -22.75
N HIS A 192 9.68 4.77 -22.01
CA HIS A 192 10.17 5.46 -20.82
C HIS A 192 9.07 5.58 -19.77
N VAL A 193 9.46 5.53 -18.50
CA VAL A 193 8.59 5.75 -17.35
C VAL A 193 9.11 6.96 -16.58
N LEU A 194 8.35 8.05 -16.61
CA LEU A 194 8.63 9.23 -15.79
C LEU A 194 7.92 9.06 -14.44
N PHE A 195 8.68 9.06 -13.35
CA PHE A 195 8.18 8.68 -12.03
C PHE A 195 8.35 9.79 -10.99
N GLY A 196 7.22 10.39 -10.56
CA GLY A 196 7.18 11.44 -9.54
C GLY A 196 7.12 10.88 -8.13
N ALA A 197 8.29 10.66 -7.53
CA ALA A 197 8.45 10.01 -6.24
C ALA A 197 9.51 10.65 -5.33
N SER A 198 10.06 11.81 -5.69
CA SER A 198 11.23 12.40 -5.02
C SER A 198 11.04 12.53 -3.49
N ALA A 199 9.83 12.84 -3.04
CA ALA A 199 9.58 13.25 -1.66
C ALA A 199 9.42 12.11 -0.64
N ASP A 200 9.35 10.84 -1.05
CA ASP A 200 8.97 9.72 -0.18
C ASP A 200 9.93 8.50 -0.27
N ASN A 201 10.61 8.20 0.84
CA ASN A 201 11.47 7.01 0.98
C ASN A 201 10.71 5.69 0.76
N GLY A 202 9.38 5.68 0.83
CA GLY A 202 8.55 4.50 0.57
C GLY A 202 8.71 3.90 -0.84
N TYR A 203 9.35 4.62 -1.76
CA TYR A 203 9.69 4.17 -3.11
C TYR A 203 11.13 3.65 -3.27
N ALA A 204 12.01 3.84 -2.28
CA ALA A 204 13.44 3.47 -2.39
C ALA A 204 13.64 1.98 -2.68
N ARG A 205 12.89 1.11 -2.00
CA ARG A 205 12.94 -0.35 -2.27
C ARG A 205 12.45 -0.72 -3.65
N LEU A 206 11.41 -0.04 -4.15
CA LEU A 206 10.84 -0.29 -5.48
C LEU A 206 11.84 0.10 -6.57
N LEU A 207 12.51 1.24 -6.41
CA LEU A 207 13.53 1.69 -7.35
C LEU A 207 14.82 0.86 -7.22
N GLY A 208 15.16 0.46 -5.99
CA GLY A 208 16.36 -0.33 -5.70
C GLY A 208 16.36 -1.68 -6.39
N SER A 209 15.20 -2.33 -6.49
CA SER A 209 15.09 -3.60 -7.23
C SER A 209 15.28 -3.48 -8.74
N GLN A 210 15.26 -2.26 -9.29
CA GLN A 210 15.45 -2.00 -10.72
C GLN A 210 16.90 -1.63 -11.08
N LEU A 211 17.81 -1.54 -10.10
CA LEU A 211 19.17 -1.05 -10.33
C LEU A 211 20.05 -2.03 -11.12
N ASP A 212 19.84 -3.33 -10.90
CA ASP A 212 20.66 -4.39 -11.49
C ASP A 212 20.44 -4.56 -13.00
N ASP A 213 19.24 -4.21 -13.50
CA ASP A 213 18.90 -4.28 -14.92
C ASP A 213 19.15 -2.92 -15.60
N GLU A 214 20.21 -2.84 -16.40
CA GLU A 214 20.59 -1.61 -17.11
C GLU A 214 19.53 -1.14 -18.12
N VAL A 215 18.83 -2.07 -18.77
CA VAL A 215 17.79 -1.73 -19.78
C VAL A 215 16.61 -1.08 -19.08
N ILE A 216 16.16 -1.69 -17.98
CA ILE A 216 15.09 -1.12 -17.15
C ILE A 216 15.52 0.21 -16.53
N ARG A 217 16.74 0.30 -15.99
CA ARG A 217 17.26 1.51 -15.36
C ARG A 217 17.27 2.69 -16.32
N LYS A 218 17.70 2.50 -17.58
CA LYS A 218 17.69 3.55 -18.63
C LYS A 218 16.29 3.95 -19.07
N LYS A 219 15.30 3.07 -18.89
CA LYS A 219 13.88 3.35 -19.17
C LYS A 219 13.25 4.25 -18.11
N ILE A 220 13.79 4.29 -16.89
CA ILE A 220 13.23 5.05 -15.77
C ILE A 220 13.83 6.47 -15.72
N ILE A 221 12.96 7.47 -15.61
CA ILE A 221 13.33 8.87 -15.38
C ILE A 221 12.64 9.34 -14.10
N LEU A 222 13.41 9.78 -13.12
CA LEU A 222 12.87 10.29 -11.86
C LEU A 222 12.50 11.76 -12.00
N LEU A 223 11.28 12.10 -11.61
CA LEU A 223 10.84 13.50 -11.54
C LEU A 223 11.14 14.08 -10.18
N GLU A 224 11.87 15.19 -10.18
CA GLU A 224 12.20 15.99 -9.01
C GLU A 224 11.34 17.27 -8.98
N GLY A 225 10.59 17.46 -7.91
CA GLY A 225 10.15 18.79 -7.48
C GLY A 225 10.79 19.17 -6.16
N PRO A 226 10.34 18.72 -4.97
CA PRO A 226 11.14 18.88 -3.77
C PRO A 226 12.41 18.01 -3.84
N PRO A 227 13.46 18.38 -3.09
CA PRO A 227 14.65 17.55 -3.00
C PRO A 227 14.32 16.11 -2.62
N PHE A 228 15.05 15.16 -3.22
CA PHE A 228 14.90 13.74 -2.93
C PHE A 228 14.99 13.44 -1.43
N ALA A 229 14.10 12.58 -0.95
CA ALA A 229 14.18 12.04 0.39
C ALA A 229 15.47 11.21 0.55
N GLN A 230 15.99 11.12 1.77
CA GLN A 230 17.36 10.68 2.03
C GLN A 230 17.74 9.36 1.34
N GLU A 231 16.91 8.33 1.46
CA GLU A 231 17.20 7.00 0.86
C GLU A 231 17.17 7.06 -0.67
N LEU A 232 16.30 7.89 -1.25
CA LEU A 232 16.27 8.10 -2.70
C LEU A 232 17.45 8.94 -3.19
N ALA A 233 17.91 9.89 -2.39
CA ALA A 233 19.04 10.74 -2.73
C ALA A 233 20.35 9.94 -2.87
N GLU A 234 20.52 8.88 -2.09
CA GLU A 234 21.69 7.98 -2.16
C GLU A 234 21.78 7.21 -3.48
N MET A 235 20.64 6.99 -4.16
CA MET A 235 20.58 6.20 -5.37
C MET A 235 20.18 6.99 -6.62
N LYS A 236 19.80 8.27 -6.48
CA LYS A 236 19.28 9.08 -7.61
C LYS A 236 20.27 9.18 -8.76
N ASP A 237 21.57 9.20 -8.48
CA ASP A 237 22.63 9.39 -9.48
C ASP A 237 22.77 8.18 -10.43
N GLN A 238 22.11 7.07 -10.09
CA GLN A 238 22.03 5.88 -10.94
C GLN A 238 20.91 5.98 -11.98
N PHE A 239 19.99 6.94 -11.82
CA PHE A 239 18.88 7.20 -12.73
C PHE A 239 19.03 8.55 -13.42
N ARG A 240 18.32 8.74 -14.53
CA ARG A 240 18.14 10.07 -15.10
C ARG A 240 17.13 10.83 -14.24
N VAL A 241 17.46 12.07 -13.89
CA VAL A 241 16.60 12.97 -13.11
C VAL A 241 16.16 14.12 -14.01
N ALA A 242 14.86 14.45 -13.96
CA ALA A 242 14.28 15.60 -14.66
C ALA A 242 13.45 16.44 -13.70
N SER A 243 13.42 17.77 -13.89
CA SER A 243 12.67 18.67 -13.03
C SER A 243 11.74 19.56 -13.85
N PHE A 244 10.43 19.48 -13.60
CA PHE A 244 9.42 20.25 -14.33
C PHE A 244 9.02 21.50 -13.56
N ASN A 245 9.97 22.43 -13.46
CA ASN A 245 9.87 23.65 -12.63
C ASN A 245 8.72 24.60 -12.98
N ARG A 246 8.12 24.44 -14.17
CA ARG A 246 6.95 25.22 -14.63
C ARG A 246 5.62 24.55 -14.26
N VAL A 247 5.66 23.36 -13.68
CA VAL A 247 4.49 22.54 -13.34
C VAL A 247 4.47 22.26 -11.85
N PHE A 248 5.60 21.81 -11.29
CA PHE A 248 5.71 21.40 -9.91
C PHE A 248 6.51 22.38 -9.06
N ARG A 249 6.17 22.43 -7.77
CA ARG A 249 6.87 23.19 -6.74
C ARG A 249 8.21 22.53 -6.44
N ARG A 250 9.23 23.37 -6.24
CA ARG A 250 10.57 22.95 -5.79
C ARG A 250 10.68 22.70 -4.29
N HIS A 251 9.68 23.12 -3.53
CA HIS A 251 9.71 23.06 -2.07
C HIS A 251 8.39 22.51 -1.56
N LYS A 252 8.47 21.79 -0.44
CA LYS A 252 7.30 21.26 0.25
C LYS A 252 6.39 22.41 0.68
N LEU A 253 5.08 22.15 0.70
CA LEU A 253 4.12 23.09 1.27
C LEU A 253 4.43 23.27 2.75
N LEU A 254 4.76 24.49 3.13
CA LEU A 254 4.87 24.85 4.53
C LEU A 254 3.45 25.01 5.04
N ASN A 255 3.02 24.12 5.93
CA ASN A 255 1.80 24.35 6.68
C ASN A 255 2.07 25.57 7.57
N ASN A 256 1.51 26.72 7.18
CA ASN A 256 1.43 27.91 8.01
C ASN A 256 0.48 27.61 9.16
N ILE A 257 0.91 26.78 10.11
CA ILE A 257 0.35 26.74 11.45
C ILE A 257 0.76 28.05 12.13
N LYS A 258 0.22 29.18 11.65
CA LYS A 258 -0.13 30.25 12.56
C LYS A 258 -1.17 29.61 13.47
N ARG A 259 -0.70 28.98 14.55
CA ARG A 259 -1.52 28.77 15.74
C ARG A 259 -2.01 30.17 16.06
N LYS A 260 -3.21 30.54 15.57
CA LYS A 260 -4.01 31.56 16.23
C LYS A 260 -4.38 30.91 17.56
N VAL A 261 -3.42 30.92 18.49
CA VAL A 261 -3.74 30.90 19.91
C VAL A 261 -4.46 32.22 20.09
N SER A 262 -5.79 32.20 19.96
CA SER A 262 -6.58 33.28 20.54
C SER A 262 -6.28 33.21 22.03
N TYR A 263 -5.44 34.11 22.52
CA TYR A 263 -5.38 34.44 23.94
C TYR A 263 -6.65 35.22 24.29
N ASN A 264 -7.82 34.60 24.12
CA ASN A 264 -9.03 35.05 24.80
C ASN A 264 -8.99 34.37 26.17
N ILE A 265 -8.19 34.96 27.07
CA ILE A 265 -8.31 34.71 28.50
C ILE A 265 -9.63 35.34 28.90
N ALA A 266 -10.72 34.57 28.81
CA ALA A 266 -11.93 34.91 29.54
C ALA A 266 -11.65 34.64 31.04
N PRO A 267 -11.89 35.60 31.94
CA PRO A 267 -11.77 35.34 33.37
C PRO A 267 -12.77 34.23 33.79
N PRO A 268 -12.42 33.39 34.77
CA PRO A 268 -13.31 32.32 35.22
C PRO A 268 -14.63 32.91 35.74
N SER A 269 -15.74 32.35 35.26
CA SER A 269 -17.09 32.68 35.71
C SER A 269 -17.22 32.46 37.22
N THR A 270 -17.54 33.51 37.94
CA THR A 270 -17.95 33.44 39.35
C THR A 270 -19.18 32.53 39.49
N PRO A 271 -19.19 31.55 40.41
CA PRO A 271 -20.37 30.72 40.66
C PRO A 271 -21.50 31.57 41.26
N SER A 272 -22.72 31.37 40.76
CA SER A 272 -23.90 32.15 41.18
C SER A 272 -24.32 31.83 42.62
N THR A 273 -24.72 32.87 43.34
CA THR A 273 -24.99 32.94 44.79
C THR A 273 -26.21 32.14 45.28
N ASN A 274 -26.81 31.25 44.47
CA ASN A 274 -28.10 30.64 44.78
C ASN A 274 -28.07 29.16 45.19
N TYR A 275 -26.89 28.61 45.49
CA TYR A 275 -26.79 27.24 46.04
C TYR A 275 -26.93 27.18 47.57
N ALA A 276 -26.65 28.28 48.28
CA ALA A 276 -26.67 28.32 49.76
C ALA A 276 -28.08 28.45 50.37
N SER A 277 -29.10 28.84 49.59
CA SER A 277 -30.48 29.01 50.03
C SER A 277 -31.35 27.75 49.88
N ALA A 278 -30.85 26.71 49.21
CA ALA A 278 -31.55 25.43 49.04
C ALA A 278 -31.23 24.38 50.14
N ALA A 279 -30.21 24.61 50.96
CA ALA A 279 -29.74 23.67 51.99
C ALA A 279 -30.13 24.05 53.44
N ALA A 280 -30.91 25.11 53.64
CA ALA A 280 -31.23 25.65 54.98
C ALA A 280 -32.73 25.55 55.37
N LYS A 281 -33.50 24.64 54.77
CA LYS A 281 -34.87 24.34 55.22
C LYS A 281 -35.12 22.85 55.39
N ALA A 282 -34.92 22.39 56.62
CA ALA A 282 -35.70 21.34 57.25
C ALA A 282 -36.05 21.86 58.67
N PRO A 283 -36.98 21.27 59.44
CA PRO A 283 -37.86 20.14 59.18
C PRO A 283 -39.34 20.36 59.64
N SER A 284 -40.24 19.42 59.33
CA SER A 284 -41.18 18.88 60.33
C SER A 284 -41.89 17.61 59.84
N ILE A 285 -42.08 16.71 60.80
CA ILE A 285 -42.50 15.31 60.72
C ILE A 285 -44.01 15.25 61.01
N LEU A 286 -44.77 14.36 60.33
CA LEU A 286 -45.66 13.32 60.91
C LEU A 286 -46.83 12.92 59.98
N SER A 287 -46.86 11.61 59.72
CA SER A 287 -48.01 10.67 59.70
C SER A 287 -49.18 10.85 58.73
N GLY A 288 -49.41 9.80 57.94
CA GLY A 288 -50.65 9.53 57.22
C GLY A 288 -50.62 8.19 56.45
N ASP A 289 -51.57 7.33 56.75
CA ASP A 289 -51.68 5.89 56.50
C ASP A 289 -51.80 5.37 55.04
N GLN A 290 -51.25 4.15 54.88
CA GLN A 290 -51.70 2.95 54.13
C GLN A 290 -51.82 2.84 52.58
N PRO A 291 -51.72 1.58 52.04
CA PRO A 291 -51.23 1.26 50.69
C PRO A 291 -52.28 0.61 49.75
N ARG A 292 -51.98 0.51 48.44
CA ARG A 292 -52.61 -0.48 47.54
C ARG A 292 -51.62 -1.16 46.59
N GLN A 293 -51.79 -2.48 46.52
CA GLN A 293 -51.06 -3.52 45.77
C GLN A 293 -51.33 -3.47 44.25
N ALA A 294 -50.42 -4.03 43.44
CA ALA A 294 -50.70 -5.22 42.61
C ALA A 294 -49.44 -5.75 41.89
N LYS A 295 -49.38 -7.09 41.77
CA LYS A 295 -48.33 -7.97 41.26
C LYS A 295 -48.20 -8.00 39.72
N PRO A 296 -47.10 -8.56 39.18
CA PRO A 296 -46.95 -8.90 37.76
C PRO A 296 -47.39 -10.35 37.46
N GLU A 297 -47.87 -10.61 36.25
CA GLU A 297 -47.99 -11.97 35.71
C GLU A 297 -47.76 -12.03 34.19
N ARG A 298 -47.34 -13.21 33.73
CA ARG A 298 -46.56 -13.53 32.51
C ARG A 298 -47.42 -14.31 31.49
N VAL A 299 -46.76 -14.68 30.37
CA VAL A 299 -47.05 -15.76 29.38
C VAL A 299 -47.84 -15.24 28.15
N ALA A 300 -47.42 -15.43 26.89
CA ALA A 300 -47.06 -16.69 26.24
C ALA A 300 -46.17 -16.56 24.98
N SER A 301 -45.54 -17.69 24.68
CA SER A 301 -44.72 -18.09 23.53
C SER A 301 -45.46 -18.26 22.20
N SER A 302 -44.77 -18.09 21.07
CA SER A 302 -44.91 -18.97 19.90
C SER A 302 -43.63 -19.02 19.07
N LEU A 303 -43.14 -20.24 18.82
CA LEU A 303 -42.05 -20.57 17.90
C LEU A 303 -42.63 -20.73 16.48
N GLY A 304 -41.99 -20.11 15.49
CA GLY A 304 -42.27 -20.27 14.07
C GLY A 304 -41.03 -20.75 13.31
N ARG A 305 -41.20 -21.88 12.60
CA ARG A 305 -40.29 -22.60 11.68
C ARG A 305 -39.29 -21.74 10.91
N ARG A 306 -38.02 -22.20 10.84
CA ARG A 306 -37.07 -21.88 9.76
C ARG A 306 -36.90 -23.09 8.85
N SER A 307 -37.21 -22.90 7.57
CA SER A 307 -36.95 -23.83 6.48
C SER A 307 -35.54 -23.59 5.92
N SER A 308 -34.81 -24.68 5.72
CA SER A 308 -33.54 -24.78 4.99
C SER A 308 -33.70 -24.50 3.49
N VAL A 309 -32.82 -23.68 2.90
CA VAL A 309 -32.51 -23.73 1.45
C VAL A 309 -31.01 -23.48 1.23
N SER A 310 -30.49 -24.27 0.30
CA SER A 310 -29.13 -24.63 -0.07
C SER A 310 -28.32 -23.60 -0.88
N LEU A 311 -26.99 -23.70 -0.73
CA LEU A 311 -25.94 -23.14 -1.60
C LEU A 311 -25.98 -23.72 -3.02
N PRO A 312 -25.58 -22.96 -4.06
CA PRO A 312 -24.99 -23.53 -5.26
C PRO A 312 -23.48 -23.25 -5.37
N ARG A 313 -22.84 -24.21 -6.03
CA ARG A 313 -21.40 -24.39 -6.28
C ARG A 313 -20.83 -23.41 -7.30
N ARG A 314 -19.49 -23.28 -7.19
CA ARG A 314 -18.51 -22.83 -8.20
C ARG A 314 -18.93 -23.09 -9.65
N SER A 315 -18.80 -22.06 -10.47
CA SER A 315 -18.51 -22.15 -11.90
C SER A 315 -17.41 -21.16 -12.29
N GLU A 316 -16.78 -21.45 -13.41
CA GLU A 316 -15.42 -21.11 -13.81
C GLU A 316 -15.19 -19.63 -14.14
N LEU A 317 -13.96 -19.18 -13.91
CA LEU A 317 -13.45 -17.89 -14.34
C LEU A 317 -13.45 -17.83 -15.88
N HIS A 318 -14.35 -17.04 -16.44
CA HIS A 318 -14.20 -16.47 -17.78
C HIS A 318 -13.84 -14.99 -17.66
N ARG A 319 -12.72 -14.65 -18.30
CA ARG A 319 -12.15 -13.32 -18.48
C ARG A 319 -13.18 -12.42 -19.19
N THR A 320 -13.75 -11.46 -18.47
CA THR A 320 -14.56 -10.40 -19.06
C THR A 320 -13.84 -9.05 -18.90
N HIS A 321 -13.40 -8.50 -20.05
CA HIS A 321 -13.05 -7.10 -20.16
C HIS A 321 -14.29 -6.26 -19.84
N LEU A 322 -14.29 -5.60 -18.70
CA LEU A 322 -15.35 -4.67 -18.34
C LEU A 322 -15.11 -3.33 -19.05
N ARG A 323 -15.65 -3.18 -20.27
CA ARG A 323 -15.90 -1.86 -20.86
C ARG A 323 -17.17 -1.31 -20.22
N ILE A 324 -17.03 -0.42 -19.23
CA ILE A 324 -18.14 0.44 -18.81
C ILE A 324 -17.94 1.77 -19.52
N GLY A 325 -18.70 1.97 -20.59
CA GLY A 325 -19.01 3.32 -21.08
C GLY A 325 -20.46 3.63 -20.74
N PRO A 326 -20.80 4.84 -20.28
CA PRO A 326 -22.11 5.40 -20.53
C PRO A 326 -22.02 6.24 -21.80
N SER A 327 -22.60 5.71 -22.88
CA SER A 327 -23.15 6.52 -23.96
C SER A 327 -24.58 6.91 -23.56
N VAL A 328 -24.85 8.19 -23.37
CA VAL A 328 -26.20 8.74 -23.59
C VAL A 328 -26.14 10.26 -23.83
N PRO A 329 -27.13 10.85 -24.50
CA PRO A 329 -26.95 11.88 -25.50
C PRO A 329 -27.52 13.23 -25.06
N SER A 330 -26.98 14.31 -25.62
CA SER A 330 -27.65 15.54 -26.10
C SER A 330 -26.57 16.50 -26.58
#